data_AF-A0A7W8CQU4-F1
#
_entry.id   AF-A0A7W8CQU4-F1
#
_cell.length_a   1.000
_cell.length_b   1.000
_cell.length_c   1.000
_cell.angle_alpha   90.00
_cell.angle_beta   90.00
_cell.angle_gamma   90.00
#
_symmetry.space_group_name_H-M   'P 1'
#
loop_
_entity.id
_entity.type
_entity.pdbx_description
1 polymer ?
#
loop_
_entity_poly.entity_id
_entity_poly.type
_entity_poly.pdbx_seq_one_letter_code
_entity_poly.pdbx_strand_id
1 'polypeptide(L)' 'MKSETKTVSGLNLNFWKQDEHTIHISIKNPHAGKDSWLTSIESTEKHDGKQMARTHDNLFRDLKAILEANGKWQ' A
#
# COMPACT_ATOMS: atom_id res chain seq x y z
N MET A 1 -19.17 23.76 -0.18
CA MET A 1 -17.93 23.69 -0.99
C MET A 1 -17.92 22.33 -1.67
N LYS A 2 -17.94 22.24 -3.01
CA LYS A 2 -17.79 20.95 -3.71
C LYS A 2 -16.32 20.54 -3.58
N SER A 3 -16.04 19.38 -3.00
CA SER A 3 -14.70 18.79 -2.97
C SER A 3 -14.29 18.45 -4.39
N GLU A 4 -13.34 19.20 -4.94
CA GLU A 4 -12.74 18.87 -6.23
C GLU A 4 -11.75 17.72 -6.02
N THR A 5 -11.99 16.58 -6.67
CA THR A 5 -11.06 15.46 -6.65
C THR A 5 -9.91 15.77 -7.58
N LYS A 6 -8.67 15.81 -7.05
CA LYS A 6 -7.46 15.99 -7.84
C LYS A 6 -6.77 14.64 -7.99
N THR A 7 -6.64 14.18 -9.23
CA THR A 7 -5.91 12.95 -9.57
C THR A 7 -4.49 13.29 -9.99
N VAL A 8 -3.53 12.52 -9.51
CA VAL A 8 -2.13 12.61 -9.93
C VAL A 8 -1.77 11.33 -10.68
N SER A 9 -1.25 11.46 -11.90
CA SER A 9 -0.81 10.35 -12.76
C SER A 9 0.71 10.34 -12.91
N GLY A 10 1.28 9.18 -13.27
CA GLY A 10 2.72 9.03 -13.51
C GLY A 10 3.60 8.98 -12.26
N LEU A 11 3.01 8.72 -11.08
CA LEU A 11 3.77 8.53 -9.85
C LEU A 11 4.41 7.13 -9.80
N ASN A 12 5.65 7.08 -9.34
CA ASN A 12 6.27 5.83 -8.91
C ASN A 12 5.82 5.55 -7.48
N LEU A 13 5.05 4.48 -7.30
CA LEU A 13 4.69 3.94 -5.98
C LEU A 13 5.81 3.00 -5.52
N ASN A 14 6.21 3.12 -4.25
CA ASN A 14 7.06 2.14 -3.59
C ASN A 14 6.21 1.34 -2.61
N PHE A 15 6.36 0.02 -2.63
CA PHE A 15 5.71 -0.86 -1.66
C PHE A 15 6.65 -1.96 -1.19
N TRP A 16 6.50 -2.36 0.07
CA TRP A 16 7.32 -3.39 0.70
C TRP A 16 6.53 -4.11 1.80
N LYS A 17 6.97 -5.35 2.10
CA LYS A 17 6.48 -6.12 3.24
C LYS A 17 6.94 -5.44 4.53
N GLN A 18 6.00 -5.10 5.41
CA GLN A 18 6.31 -4.62 6.77
C GLN A 18 6.32 -5.80 7.76
N ASP A 19 5.33 -6.67 7.62
CA ASP A 19 5.19 -7.94 8.32
C ASP A 19 4.37 -8.91 7.44
N GLU A 20 4.09 -10.12 7.92
CA GLU A 20 3.39 -11.14 7.12
C GLU A 20 1.97 -10.76 6.67
N HIS A 21 1.35 -9.78 7.32
CA HIS A 21 -0.02 -9.38 7.06
C HIS A 21 -0.16 -7.90 6.71
N THR A 22 0.96 -7.22 6.43
CA THR A 22 1.00 -5.78 6.19
C THR A 22 1.96 -5.41 5.07
N ILE A 23 1.42 -4.74 4.05
CA ILE A 23 2.19 -4.08 3.00
C ILE A 23 2.16 -2.58 3.22
N HIS A 24 3.32 -1.98 3.10
CA HIS A 24 3.51 -0.55 3.24
C HIS A 24 3.60 0.14 1.88
N ILE A 25 3.00 1.33 1.72
CA ILE A 25 3.00 2.08 0.45
C ILE A 25 3.45 3.54 0.67
N SER A 26 4.43 3.99 -0.11
CA SER A 26 4.88 5.37 -0.15
C SER A 26 5.01 5.90 -1.58
N ILE A 27 5.09 7.22 -1.69
CA ILE A 27 5.46 7.93 -2.92
C ILE A 27 6.60 8.88 -2.65
N LYS A 28 7.50 9.04 -3.61
CA LYS A 28 8.43 10.17 -3.58
C LYS A 28 7.69 11.43 -4.03
N ASN A 29 7.49 12.39 -3.13
CA ASN A 29 6.88 13.66 -3.48
C ASN A 29 7.96 14.58 -4.08
N PRO A 30 7.92 14.88 -5.39
CA PRO A 30 8.97 15.66 -6.06
C PRO A 30 8.99 17.13 -5.60
N HIS A 31 7.87 17.68 -5.15
CA HIS A 31 7.80 19.07 -4.68
C HIS A 31 8.35 19.24 -3.26
N ALA A 32 8.30 18.18 -2.45
CA ALA A 32 8.80 18.20 -1.09
C ALA A 32 10.18 17.54 -0.94
N GLY A 33 10.71 16.94 -2.01
CA GLY A 33 12.01 16.25 -2.01
C GLY A 33 12.09 15.04 -1.06
N LYS A 34 10.94 14.54 -0.58
CA LYS A 34 10.88 13.50 0.47
C LYS A 34 9.85 12.42 0.13
N ASP A 35 10.08 11.24 0.71
CA ASP A 35 9.08 10.18 0.66
C ASP A 35 7.88 10.55 1.54
N SER A 36 6.69 10.33 1.02
CA SER A 36 5.41 10.55 1.68
C SER A 36 4.73 9.21 1.87
N TRP A 37 4.42 8.91 3.13
CA TRP A 37 3.63 7.75 3.51
C TRP A 37 2.19 7.91 3.01
N LEU A 38 1.71 6.97 2.18
CA LEU A 38 0.33 7.00 1.72
C LEU A 38 -0.57 6.22 2.68
N THR A 39 -0.29 4.92 2.85
CA THR A 39 -1.09 4.03 3.71
C THR A 39 -0.39 2.69 3.92
N SER A 40 -0.91 1.90 4.87
CA SER A 40 -0.70 0.45 4.91
C SER A 40 -1.91 -0.27 4.30
N ILE A 41 -1.65 -1.46 3.75
CA ILE A 41 -2.65 -2.41 3.30
C ILE A 41 -2.47 -3.67 4.11
N GLU A 42 -3.55 -4.13 4.72
CA GLU A 42 -3.55 -5.28 5.62
C GLU A 42 -4.42 -6.41 5.06
N SER A 43 -4.09 -7.65 5.38
CA SER A 43 -5.01 -8.77 5.20
C SER A 43 -5.90 -8.95 6.45
N THR A 44 -7.08 -9.54 6.27
CA THR A 44 -8.01 -9.88 7.37
C THR A 44 -7.37 -10.81 8.41
N GLU A 45 -6.40 -11.64 8.00
CA GLU A 45 -5.62 -12.52 8.89
C GLU A 45 -4.96 -11.75 10.04
N LYS A 46 -4.54 -10.50 9.82
CA LYS A 46 -3.99 -9.63 10.87
C LYS A 46 -4.95 -9.39 12.03
N HIS A 47 -6.25 -9.44 11.76
CA HIS A 47 -7.33 -9.05 12.68
C HIS A 47 -8.29 -10.21 12.93
N ASP A 48 -7.77 -11.45 12.97
CA ASP A 48 -8.54 -12.67 13.22
C ASP A 48 -9.73 -12.84 12.27
N GLY A 49 -9.55 -12.49 10.99
CA GLY A 49 -10.58 -12.57 9.96
C GLY A 49 -11.55 -11.37 9.92
N LYS A 50 -11.35 -10.35 10.76
CA LYS A 50 -12.22 -9.16 10.80
C LYS A 50 -11.79 -8.11 9.79
N GLN A 51 -12.78 -7.53 9.11
CA GLN A 51 -12.55 -6.44 8.18
C GLN A 51 -12.39 -5.10 8.92
N MET A 52 -11.26 -4.45 8.72
CA MET A 52 -10.95 -3.12 9.24
C MET A 52 -10.80 -2.11 8.10
N ALA A 53 -10.68 -0.82 8.44
CA ALA A 53 -10.59 0.26 7.45
C ALA A 53 -9.43 0.12 6.45
N ARG A 54 -8.35 -0.59 6.82
CA ARG A 54 -7.16 -0.83 5.99
C ARG A 54 -7.08 -2.24 5.42
N THR A 55 -8.10 -3.06 5.68
CA THR A 55 -8.12 -4.45 5.25
C THR A 55 -8.63 -4.54 3.82
N HIS A 56 -7.77 -5.03 2.91
CA HIS A 56 -8.09 -5.14 1.50
C HIS A 56 -7.48 -6.43 0.91
N ASP A 57 -8.06 -7.59 1.23
CA ASP A 57 -7.47 -8.91 0.90
C ASP A 57 -7.09 -9.09 -0.57
N ASN A 58 -7.93 -8.65 -1.51
CA ASN A 58 -7.62 -8.73 -2.94
C ASN A 58 -6.37 -7.90 -3.29
N LEU A 59 -6.30 -6.67 -2.80
CA LEU A 59 -5.18 -5.78 -3.08
C LEU A 59 -3.91 -6.25 -2.35
N PHE A 60 -4.05 -6.76 -1.14
CA PHE A 60 -2.96 -7.38 -0.40
C PHE A 60 -2.39 -8.59 -1.16
N ARG A 61 -3.25 -9.53 -1.59
CA ARG A 61 -2.89 -10.71 -2.38
C ARG A 61 -2.13 -10.31 -3.65
N ASP A 62 -2.66 -9.36 -4.41
CA ASP A 62 -2.08 -8.99 -5.70
C ASP A 62 -0.72 -8.29 -5.53
N LEU A 63 -0.57 -7.42 -4.52
CA LEU A 63 0.70 -6.78 -4.20
C LEU A 63 1.72 -7.77 -3.61
N LYS A 64 1.28 -8.71 -2.76
CA LYS A 64 2.12 -9.80 -2.23
C LYS A 64 2.66 -10.66 -3.38
N ALA A 65 1.82 -11.06 -4.33
CA ALA A 65 2.24 -11.82 -5.49
C ALA A 65 3.32 -11.08 -6.32
N ILE A 66 3.20 -9.76 -6.46
CA ILE A 66 4.24 -8.95 -7.12
C ILE A 66 5.54 -8.95 -6.30
N LEU A 67 5.46 -8.78 -4.98
CA LEU A 67 6.65 -8.81 -4.12
C LEU A 67 7.35 -10.17 -4.18
N GLU A 68 6.60 -11.27 -4.11
CA GLU A 68 7.09 -12.65 -4.23
C GLU A 68 7.75 -12.90 -5.59
N ALA A 69 7.10 -12.52 -6.69
CA ALA A 69 7.64 -12.68 -8.05
C ALA A 69 8.95 -11.91 -8.27
N ASN A 70 9.22 -10.88 -7.45
CA ASN A 70 10.44 -10.07 -7.49
C ASN A 70 11.45 -10.45 -6.39
N GLY A 71 11.20 -11.51 -5.60
CA GLY A 71 12.07 -11.92 -4.49
C GLY A 71 12.15 -10.91 -3.33
N LYS A 72 11.14 -10.03 -3.21
CA LYS A 72 11.07 -8.95 -2.21
C LYS A 72 10.11 -9.24 -1.06
N TRP A 73 9.52 -10.43 -1.02
CA TRP A 73 8.77 -10.93 0.12
C TRP A 73 9.72 -11.72 1.04
N GLN A 74 10.40 -11.02 1.95
CA GLN A 74 11.29 -11.61 2.96
C GLN A 74 10.89 -11.11 4.34
#